data_AF-A0A426REN9-F1
#
_entry.id   AF-A0A426REN9-F1
#
_cell.length_a   1.000
_cell.length_b   1.000
_cell.length_c   1.000
_cell.angle_alpha   90.00
_cell.angle_beta   90.00
_cell.angle_gamma   90.00
#
_symmetry.space_group_name_H-M   'P 1'
#
loop_
_entity.id
_entity.type
_entity.pdbx_description
1 polymer ?
#
loop_
_entity_poly.entity_id
_entity_poly.type
_entity_poly.pdbx_seq_one_letter_code
_entity_poly.pdbx_strand_id
1 'polypeptide(L)'
;MNFLFTERLTKSHGYFSHTDVERAADLIHMFQNKNVDGILCIRECHGCTQILILIEYDLIQSNPKPLIGLNDVTALLNSIYKRTGLITLHGSVGGTFDDNFPKKDCIDAIRKPEQEMILQNAKRIKEHR
;
A
#
# COMPACT_ATOMS: atom_id res chain seq x y z
N MET A 1 -7.88 15.15 -0.31
CA MET A 1 -7.88 13.78 0.26
C MET A 1 -7.96 13.96 1.77
N ASN A 2 -8.84 13.22 2.44
CA ASN A 2 -8.89 13.20 3.90
C ASN A 2 -8.16 11.94 4.39
N PHE A 3 -7.34 12.05 5.43
CA PHE A 3 -6.59 10.93 5.98
C PHE A 3 -7.18 10.52 7.33
N LEU A 4 -7.46 9.24 7.49
CA LEU A 4 -7.85 8.61 8.75
C LEU A 4 -6.69 7.74 9.21
N PHE A 5 -6.30 7.87 10.47
CA PHE A 5 -5.29 7.05 11.10
C PHE A 5 -5.90 6.24 12.24
N THR A 6 -5.42 5.02 12.45
CA THR A 6 -5.75 4.27 13.66
C THR A 6 -4.95 4.83 14.84
N GLU A 7 -5.43 4.59 16.06
CA GLU A 7 -4.70 4.97 17.29
C GLU A 7 -3.38 4.20 17.45
N ARG A 8 -3.18 3.11 16.69
CA ARG A 8 -1.97 2.27 16.72
C ARG A 8 -0.85 2.81 15.83
N LEU A 9 -1.05 3.92 15.13
CA LEU A 9 0.02 4.46 14.29
C LEU A 9 1.20 5.01 15.12
N THR A 10 0.95 5.46 16.35
CA THR A 10 1.90 6.29 17.13
C THR A 10 2.70 5.52 18.17
N LYS A 11 2.43 4.24 18.41
CA LYS A 11 3.20 3.43 19.38
C LYS A 11 4.35 2.69 18.72
N SER A 12 5.27 2.21 19.55
CA SER A 12 6.40 1.39 19.17
C SER A 12 6.41 0.07 19.94
N HIS A 13 6.85 -0.99 19.27
CA HIS A 13 7.08 -2.32 19.80
C HIS A 13 8.39 -2.86 19.21
N GLY A 14 9.52 -2.51 19.84
CA GLY A 14 10.84 -2.80 19.30
C GLY A 14 11.06 -2.12 17.94
N TYR A 15 11.37 -2.92 16.92
CA TYR A 15 11.51 -2.43 15.54
C TYR A 15 10.17 -2.12 14.85
N PHE A 16 9.07 -2.71 15.33
CA PHE A 16 7.74 -2.57 14.72
C PHE A 16 6.90 -1.51 15.44
N SER A 17 5.75 -1.16 14.87
CA SER A 17 4.78 -0.29 15.54
C SER A 17 4.10 -1.00 16.71
N HIS A 18 3.73 -2.28 16.51
CA HIS A 18 2.95 -3.10 17.45
C HIS A 18 3.26 -4.59 17.27
N THR A 19 2.67 -5.45 18.09
CA THR A 19 2.72 -6.91 17.91
C THR A 19 2.11 -7.33 16.56
N ASP A 20 2.46 -8.53 16.08
CA ASP A 20 1.95 -9.05 14.80
C ASP A 20 0.42 -9.10 14.75
N VAL A 21 -0.21 -9.51 15.86
CA VAL A 21 -1.67 -9.56 16.01
C VAL A 21 -2.28 -8.17 15.90
N GLU A 22 -1.70 -7.18 16.58
CA GLU A 22 -2.19 -5.80 16.54
C GLU A 22 -1.99 -5.16 15.17
N ARG A 23 -0.87 -5.43 14.48
CA ARG A 23 -0.61 -4.95 13.11
C ARG A 23 -1.59 -5.56 12.10
N ALA A 24 -1.89 -6.85 12.23
CA ALA A 24 -2.92 -7.50 11.41
C ALA A 24 -4.31 -6.90 11.69
N ALA A 25 -4.66 -6.71 12.97
CA ALA A 25 -5.92 -6.10 13.37
C ALA A 25 -6.07 -4.66 12.85
N ASP A 26 -4.97 -3.91 12.75
CA ASP A 26 -4.99 -2.56 12.21
C ASP A 26 -5.34 -2.51 10.73
N LEU A 27 -4.79 -3.45 9.95
CA LEU A 27 -5.13 -3.63 8.55
C LEU A 27 -6.62 -3.98 8.40
N ILE A 28 -7.10 -4.95 9.19
CA ILE A 28 -8.51 -5.37 9.18
C ILE A 28 -9.45 -4.24 9.58
N HIS A 29 -9.09 -3.44 10.60
CA HIS A 29 -9.84 -2.27 11.01
C HIS A 29 -10.07 -1.29 9.84
N MET A 30 -9.03 -1.02 9.05
CA MET A 30 -9.14 -0.13 7.89
C MET A 30 -10.01 -0.73 6.77
N PHE A 31 -9.97 -2.05 6.55
CA PHE A 31 -10.88 -2.71 5.62
C PHE A 31 -12.34 -2.64 6.09
N GLN A 32 -12.62 -2.86 7.37
CA GLN A 32 -13.99 -2.80 7.92
C GLN A 32 -14.57 -1.38 7.92
N ASN A 33 -13.72 -0.36 8.10
CA ASN A 33 -14.17 1.02 8.25
C ASN A 33 -14.86 1.54 6.97
N LYS A 34 -16.17 1.80 7.05
CA LYS A 34 -16.99 2.26 5.91
C LYS A 34 -16.72 3.69 5.47
N ASN A 35 -15.98 4.47 6.27
CA ASN A 35 -15.56 5.83 5.92
C ASN A 35 -14.20 5.85 5.19
N VAL A 36 -13.61 4.69 4.91
CA VAL A 36 -12.31 4.55 4.24
C VAL A 36 -12.52 4.00 2.84
N ASP A 37 -12.23 4.82 1.83
CA ASP A 37 -12.33 4.46 0.41
C ASP A 37 -11.09 3.73 -0.13
N GLY A 38 -9.95 3.87 0.55
CA GLY A 38 -8.67 3.25 0.17
C GLY A 38 -7.68 3.27 1.32
N ILE A 39 -6.77 2.30 1.34
CA ILE A 39 -5.78 2.11 2.40
C ILE A 39 -4.40 2.42 1.83
N LEU A 40 -3.74 3.41 2.43
CA LEU A 40 -2.38 3.80 2.09
C LEU A 40 -1.45 3.39 3.25
N CYS A 41 -0.48 2.52 2.97
CA CYS A 41 0.53 2.18 3.96
C CYS A 41 1.38 3.42 4.29
N ILE A 42 1.54 3.71 5.59
CA ILE A 42 2.16 4.97 6.04
C ILE A 42 3.66 5.07 5.69
N ARG A 43 4.36 3.94 5.74
CA ARG A 43 5.80 3.84 5.48
C ARG A 43 6.11 2.45 4.96
N GLU A 44 7.19 2.34 4.22
CA GLU A 44 7.93 1.09 4.06
C GLU A 44 8.51 0.62 5.41
N CYS A 45 8.54 -0.68 5.63
CA CYS A 45 9.16 -1.28 6.81
C CYS A 45 9.57 -2.72 6.49
N HIS A 46 9.81 -3.53 7.52
CA HIS A 46 9.91 -4.97 7.43
C HIS A 46 8.80 -5.62 8.26
N GLY A 47 8.51 -6.90 8.00
CA GLY A 47 7.63 -7.72 8.83
C GLY A 47 6.19 -7.86 8.35
N CYS A 48 5.88 -7.47 7.10
CA CYS A 48 4.61 -7.76 6.45
C CYS A 48 4.38 -9.27 6.26
N THR A 49 5.45 -10.03 5.99
CA THR A 49 5.37 -11.49 5.86
C THR A 49 4.96 -12.19 7.16
N GLN A 50 5.33 -11.63 8.32
CA GLN A 50 5.01 -12.19 9.64
C GLN A 50 3.50 -12.17 9.92
N ILE A 51 2.78 -11.17 9.41
CA ILE A 51 1.34 -11.01 9.67
C ILE A 51 0.45 -11.75 8.68
N LEU A 52 0.98 -12.32 7.59
CA LEU A 52 0.18 -12.93 6.52
C LEU A 52 -0.74 -14.05 7.03
N ILE A 53 -0.27 -14.84 8.01
CA ILE A 53 -1.07 -15.93 8.58
C ILE A 53 -2.19 -15.44 9.51
N LEU A 54 -2.16 -14.17 9.91
CA LEU A 54 -3.11 -13.54 10.82
C LEU A 54 -4.17 -12.72 10.08
N ILE A 55 -4.05 -12.58 8.76
CA ILE A 55 -4.98 -11.76 7.97
C ILE A 55 -6.28 -12.53 7.72
N GLU A 56 -7.40 -11.87 8.03
CA GLU A 56 -8.76 -12.35 7.73
C GLU A 56 -9.12 -12.02 6.27
N TYR A 57 -8.68 -12.85 5.33
CA TYR A 57 -8.86 -12.59 3.89
C TYR A 57 -10.34 -12.55 3.43
N ASP A 58 -11.21 -13.36 4.04
CA ASP A 58 -12.65 -13.37 3.71
C ASP A 58 -13.32 -12.03 4.07
N LEU A 59 -12.86 -11.40 5.15
CA LEU A 59 -13.30 -10.07 5.54
C LEU A 59 -12.87 -9.03 4.51
N ILE A 60 -11.62 -9.11 4.04
CA ILE A 60 -11.09 -8.23 2.99
C ILE A 60 -11.91 -8.38 1.72
N GLN A 61 -12.21 -9.62 1.32
CA GLN A 61 -13.05 -9.89 0.15
C GLN A 61 -14.47 -9.32 0.29
N SER A 62 -15.02 -9.31 1.50
CA SER A 62 -16.34 -8.75 1.81
C SER A 62 -16.34 -7.22 1.96
N ASN A 63 -15.16 -6.59 2.07
CA ASN A 63 -14.99 -5.15 2.23
C ASN A 63 -13.90 -4.61 1.28
N PRO A 64 -14.02 -4.83 -0.03
CA PRO A 64 -12.94 -4.57 -0.96
C PRO A 64 -12.65 -3.07 -1.06
N LYS A 65 -11.38 -2.70 -0.89
CA LYS A 65 -10.87 -1.34 -1.15
C LYS A 65 -9.41 -1.39 -1.57
N PRO A 66 -8.93 -0.47 -2.43
CA PRO A 66 -7.54 -0.48 -2.88
C PRO A 66 -6.58 -0.39 -1.69
N LEU A 67 -5.61 -1.29 -1.65
CA LEU A 67 -4.45 -1.21 -0.77
C LEU A 67 -3.25 -0.73 -1.57
N ILE A 68 -2.58 0.32 -1.09
CA ILE A 68 -1.45 0.97 -1.75
C ILE A 68 -0.21 0.90 -0.87
N GLY A 69 0.92 0.46 -1.43
CA GLY A 69 2.22 0.59 -0.77
C GLY A 69 3.40 0.07 -1.59
N LEU A 70 4.58 0.13 -0.98
CA LEU A 70 5.88 -0.11 -1.62
C LEU A 70 6.75 -1.05 -0.76
N ASN A 71 7.77 -1.66 -1.38
CA ASN A 71 8.79 -2.47 -0.71
C ASN A 71 8.19 -3.69 0.01
N ASP A 72 8.43 -3.90 1.30
CA ASP A 72 7.96 -5.07 2.06
C ASP A 72 6.43 -5.24 2.03
N VAL A 73 5.69 -4.14 1.84
CA VAL A 73 4.23 -4.15 1.67
C VAL A 73 3.81 -5.00 0.47
N THR A 74 4.68 -5.22 -0.52
CA THR A 74 4.46 -6.11 -1.66
C THR A 74 4.02 -7.52 -1.24
N ALA A 75 4.47 -8.00 -0.08
CA ALA A 75 4.01 -9.27 0.46
C ALA A 75 2.50 -9.26 0.76
N LEU A 76 1.98 -8.15 1.34
CA LEU A 76 0.55 -7.95 1.57
C LEU A 76 -0.20 -7.82 0.25
N LEU A 77 0.30 -6.97 -0.66
CA LEU A 77 -0.33 -6.73 -1.97
C LEU A 77 -0.56 -8.05 -2.71
N ASN A 78 0.50 -8.83 -2.89
CA ASN A 78 0.44 -10.10 -3.60
C ASN A 78 -0.41 -11.14 -2.88
N SER A 79 -0.31 -11.22 -1.55
CA SER A 79 -1.06 -12.21 -0.78
C SER A 79 -2.57 -11.93 -0.80
N ILE A 80 -2.95 -10.67 -0.63
CA ILE A 80 -4.35 -10.23 -0.70
C ILE A 80 -4.90 -10.47 -2.09
N TYR A 81 -4.20 -10.04 -3.15
CA TYR A 81 -4.62 -10.29 -4.52
C TYR A 81 -4.78 -11.80 -4.78
N LYS A 82 -3.78 -12.61 -4.40
CA LYS A 82 -3.80 -14.05 -4.64
C LYS A 82 -4.96 -14.77 -3.95
N ARG A 83 -5.35 -14.33 -2.75
CA ARG A 83 -6.40 -14.99 -1.96
C ARG A 83 -7.81 -14.43 -2.19
N THR A 84 -7.94 -13.18 -2.60
CA THR A 84 -9.25 -12.50 -2.68
C THR A 84 -9.63 -12.06 -4.09
N GLY A 85 -8.67 -11.98 -5.02
CA GLY A 85 -8.83 -11.36 -6.33
C GLY A 85 -8.87 -9.82 -6.29
N LEU A 86 -8.76 -9.21 -5.11
CA LEU A 86 -8.77 -7.75 -4.96
C LEU A 86 -7.54 -7.13 -5.61
N ILE A 87 -7.76 -6.19 -6.53
CA ILE A 87 -6.68 -5.41 -7.14
C ILE A 87 -6.04 -4.52 -6.09
N THR A 88 -4.74 -4.72 -5.89
CA THR A 88 -3.88 -3.92 -5.02
C THR A 88 -2.88 -3.11 -5.85
N LEU A 89 -2.37 -2.02 -5.30
CA LEU A 89 -1.53 -1.06 -6.03
C LEU A 89 -0.13 -1.00 -5.42
N HIS A 90 0.87 -1.31 -6.24
CA HIS A 90 2.25 -1.07 -5.88
C HIS A 90 2.61 0.39 -6.20
N GLY A 91 2.79 1.21 -5.16
CA GLY A 91 2.96 2.66 -5.30
C GLY A 91 3.45 3.32 -4.02
N SER A 92 3.68 4.63 -4.06
CA SER A 92 4.27 5.38 -2.93
C SER A 92 3.50 5.23 -1.63
N VAL A 93 4.22 5.36 -0.52
CA VAL A 93 3.71 5.28 0.86
C VAL A 93 3.50 6.68 1.44
N GLY A 94 2.75 6.80 2.54
CA GLY A 94 2.38 8.09 3.15
C GLY A 94 3.52 9.10 3.28
N GLY A 95 4.72 8.68 3.71
CA GLY A 95 5.89 9.55 3.85
C GLY A 95 6.41 10.20 2.55
N THR A 96 6.09 9.65 1.39
CA THR A 96 6.45 10.19 0.07
C THR A 96 5.22 10.48 -0.81
N PHE A 97 4.01 10.28 -0.26
CA PHE A 97 2.78 10.34 -1.04
C PHE A 97 2.35 11.76 -1.36
N ASP A 98 2.59 12.72 -0.46
CA ASP A 98 2.15 14.10 -0.67
C ASP A 98 3.02 14.92 -1.63
N ASP A 99 4.09 14.31 -2.15
CA ASP A 99 4.83 14.88 -3.28
C ASP A 99 3.93 14.91 -4.54
N ASN A 100 4.04 15.99 -5.32
CA ASN A 100 3.15 16.26 -6.45
C ASN A 100 3.09 15.13 -7.50
N PHE A 101 4.21 14.43 -7.71
CA PHE A 101 4.30 13.36 -8.70
C PHE A 101 3.70 12.03 -8.18
N PRO A 102 4.18 11.44 -7.06
CA PRO A 102 3.61 10.22 -6.48
C PRO A 102 2.09 10.21 -6.31
N LYS A 103 1.54 11.30 -5.78
CA LYS A 103 0.10 11.45 -5.59
C LYS A 103 -0.66 11.39 -6.89
N LYS A 104 -0.18 12.16 -7.88
CA LYS A 104 -0.81 12.26 -9.19
C LYS A 104 -0.75 10.93 -9.92
N ASP A 105 0.41 10.28 -9.90
CA ASP A 105 0.64 8.98 -10.55
C ASP A 105 -0.32 7.91 -9.99
N CYS A 106 -0.43 7.80 -8.66
CA CYS A 106 -1.36 6.87 -8.03
C CYS A 106 -2.83 7.16 -8.40
N ILE A 107 -3.24 8.43 -8.35
CA ILE A 107 -4.62 8.82 -8.70
C ILE A 107 -4.91 8.58 -10.19
N ASP A 108 -3.95 8.88 -11.08
CA ASP A 108 -4.09 8.62 -12.51
C ASP A 108 -4.14 7.11 -12.81
N ALA A 109 -3.35 6.28 -12.14
CA ALA A 109 -3.41 4.82 -12.31
C ALA A 109 -4.79 4.24 -11.97
N ILE A 110 -5.47 4.81 -10.97
CA ILE A 110 -6.83 4.41 -10.58
C ILE A 110 -7.87 4.96 -11.57
N ARG A 111 -7.71 6.20 -12.03
CA ARG A 111 -8.72 6.91 -12.84
C ARG A 111 -8.58 6.69 -14.35
N LYS A 112 -7.39 6.33 -14.82
CA LYS A 112 -6.99 6.25 -16.24
C LYS A 112 -6.09 5.02 -16.48
N PRO A 113 -6.59 3.80 -16.26
CA PRO A 113 -5.79 2.58 -16.31
C PRO A 113 -5.23 2.26 -17.72
N GLU A 114 -5.73 2.89 -18.78
CA GLU A 114 -5.38 2.60 -20.18
C GLU A 114 -4.26 3.49 -20.74
N GLN A 115 -3.63 4.33 -19.92
CA GLN A 115 -2.63 5.27 -20.43
C GLN A 115 -1.30 4.55 -20.72
N GLU A 116 -1.05 4.23 -21.99
CA GLU A 116 0.24 3.69 -22.42
C GLU A 116 1.36 4.72 -22.19
N MET A 117 2.29 4.40 -21.30
CA MET A 117 3.51 5.18 -21.12
C MET A 117 4.60 4.62 -22.03
N ILE A 118 4.83 5.28 -23.16
CA ILE A 118 5.98 4.94 -24.03
C ILE A 118 7.25 5.43 -23.34
N LEU A 119 7.97 4.51 -22.70
CA LEU A 119 9.30 4.78 -22.16
C LEU A 119 10.27 4.96 -23.33
N GLN A 120 10.65 6.21 -23.59
CA GLN A 120 11.72 6.50 -24.54
C GLN A 120 13.07 6.32 -23.84
N ASN A 121 13.99 5.61 -24.50
CA ASN A 121 15.35 5.50 -24.01
C ASN A 121 15.94 6.90 -23.78
N ALA A 122 16.65 7.08 -22.67
CA ALA A 122 17.46 8.27 -22.45
C ALA A 122 18.38 8.46 -23.66
N LYS A 123 18.49 9.69 -24.15
CA LYS A 123 19.44 9.99 -25.24
C LYS A 123 20.83 9.60 -24.74
N ARG A 124 21.52 8.73 -25.49
CA ARG A 124 22.93 8.43 -25.22
C ARG A 124 23.72 9.72 -25.29
N ILE A 125 24.13 10.25 -24.13
CA ILE A 125 25.14 11.29 -24.06
C ILE A 125 26.46 10.58 -24.37
N LYS A 126 27.08 10.89 -25.52
CA LYS A 126 28.41 10.40 -25.84
C LYS A 126 29.40 11.15 -24.95
N GLU A 127 29.78 10.61 -23.81
CA GLU A 127 30.91 11.02 -22.95
C GLU A 127 30.87 10.08 -21.73
N HIS A 128 31.80 9.18 -21.46
CA HIS A 128 33.24 9.33 -21.29
C HIS A 128 33.97 8.06 -21.78
N ARG A 129 35.09 8.23 -22.49
CA ARG A 129 36.13 7.22 -22.66
C ARG A 129 37.21 7.46 -21.63
#